data_AF-A0A1C0SX48-F1
#
_entry.id   AF-A0A1C0SX48-F1
#
_cell.length_a   1.000
_cell.length_b   1.000
_cell.length_c   1.000
_cell.angle_alpha   90.00
_cell.angle_beta   90.00
_cell.angle_gamma   90.00
#
_symmetry.space_group_name_H-M   'P 1'
#
loop_
_entity.id
_entity.type
_entity.pdbx_description
1 polymer ?
#
loop_
_entity_poly.entity_id
_entity_poly.type
_entity_poly.pdbx_seq_one_letter_code
_entity_poly.pdbx_strand_id
1 'polypeptide(L)'
;MIETKSFANAQPILNADGSIAGIRHQDPIYGKLPAEPVVLPEPTVTNGQPVRGRYMHTSNGKKYYPMDPRPSEVHSEVIAHHLANRCRYNGATQHKIYRSKIFYSVAEHSILVSRYIEEVLGKPEYALEGLLHDGSEAYNGDLIRPLKYDPLFRAPFQVVEEKNEWAGALRFNLVYPYPKEVKIADEAVTAAEIEQMIIKDPNEDWTNGKPHDDSRVAPYEIQMLDPYPAKEAFLMRLEELLRKRSKYAFIPSF
;
A
#
# COMPACT_ATOMS: atom_id res chain seq x y z
N MET A 1 -6.51 -4.63 35.65
CA MET A 1 -7.46 -3.69 35.03
C MET A 1 -6.68 -2.88 34.02
N ILE A 2 -6.80 -3.22 32.74
CA ILE A 2 -6.12 -2.49 31.66
C ILE A 2 -7.10 -1.38 31.25
N GLU A 3 -6.74 -0.13 31.49
CA GLU A 3 -7.52 1.04 31.11
C GLU A 3 -7.76 1.05 29.60
N THR A 4 -9.02 0.90 29.22
CA THR A 4 -9.49 1.14 27.87
C THR A 4 -9.36 2.63 27.55
N LYS A 5 -8.29 3.03 26.86
CA LYS A 5 -8.26 4.34 26.21
C LYS A 5 -9.38 4.37 25.16
N SER A 6 -10.42 5.13 25.50
CA SER A 6 -11.56 5.46 24.65
C SER A 6 -11.08 6.19 23.39
N PHE A 7 -11.11 5.50 22.24
CA PHE A 7 -11.05 6.14 20.93
C PHE A 7 -12.42 6.79 20.65
N ALA A 8 -12.66 7.96 21.25
CA ALA A 8 -13.96 8.63 21.22
C ALA A 8 -14.35 9.23 19.84
N ASN A 9 -13.54 9.08 18.79
CA ASN A 9 -13.76 9.75 17.50
C ASN A 9 -13.80 8.80 16.29
N ALA A 10 -14.05 7.51 16.51
CA ALA A 10 -14.30 6.57 15.41
C ALA A 10 -15.75 6.71 14.92
N GLN A 11 -15.94 7.17 13.68
CA GLN A 11 -17.28 7.23 13.06
C GLN A 11 -17.42 6.08 12.05
N PRO A 12 -18.50 5.28 12.11
CA PRO A 12 -18.76 4.25 11.12
C PRO A 12 -19.09 4.91 9.78
N ILE A 13 -18.46 4.43 8.70
CA ILE A 13 -18.86 4.78 7.33
C ILE A 13 -19.96 3.81 6.95
N LEU A 14 -21.07 4.30 6.43
CA LEU A 14 -22.21 3.47 6.04
C LEU A 14 -22.27 3.35 4.51
N ASN A 15 -22.58 2.15 4.03
CA ASN A 15 -23.04 1.92 2.66
C ASN A 15 -24.38 2.63 2.41
N ALA A 16 -24.79 2.75 1.15
CA ALA A 16 -26.11 3.31 0.78
C ALA A 16 -27.30 2.53 1.38
N ASP A 17 -27.07 1.28 1.80
CA ASP A 17 -28.06 0.41 2.47
C ASP A 17 -27.99 0.48 4.01
N GLY A 18 -27.13 1.32 4.58
CA GLY A 18 -26.97 1.48 6.03
C GLY A 18 -26.06 0.45 6.71
N SER A 19 -25.42 -0.47 5.96
CA SER A 19 -24.43 -1.41 6.52
C SER A 19 -23.07 -0.73 6.73
N ILE A 20 -22.29 -1.19 7.73
CA ILE A 20 -20.97 -0.60 8.04
C ILE A 20 -19.97 -0.94 6.93
N ALA A 21 -19.48 0.08 6.22
CA ALA A 21 -18.47 0.02 5.16
C ALA A 21 -17.02 0.15 5.68
N GLY A 22 -16.82 0.66 6.90
CA GLY A 22 -15.50 0.83 7.52
C GLY A 22 -15.51 1.74 8.73
N ILE A 23 -14.33 1.95 9.33
CA ILE A 23 -14.13 2.84 10.49
C ILE A 23 -13.21 4.00 10.11
N ARG A 24 -13.68 5.23 10.34
CA ARG A 24 -12.96 6.48 10.06
C ARG A 24 -12.18 6.95 11.29
N HIS A 25 -10.88 7.20 11.15
CA HIS A 25 -10.07 7.88 12.17
C HIS A 25 -9.64 9.27 11.65
N GLN A 26 -9.74 10.31 12.48
CA GLN A 26 -9.21 11.65 12.15
C GLN A 26 -7.82 11.80 12.78
N ASP A 27 -6.76 11.84 11.97
CA ASP A 27 -5.41 12.21 12.43
C ASP A 27 -5.01 13.58 11.85
N PRO A 28 -4.66 14.58 12.69
CA PRO A 28 -4.34 15.95 12.25
C PRO A 28 -3.07 16.09 11.40
N ILE A 29 -2.22 15.06 11.28
CA ILE A 29 -0.99 15.12 10.47
C ILE A 29 -1.27 15.09 8.96
N TYR A 30 -2.35 14.44 8.52
CA TYR A 30 -2.68 14.25 7.10
C TYR A 30 -3.56 15.36 6.49
N GLY A 31 -3.65 16.52 7.14
CA GLY A 31 -4.61 17.56 6.76
C GLY A 31 -6.05 17.13 7.06
N LYS A 32 -7.00 18.06 6.97
CA LYS A 32 -8.42 17.73 7.13
C LYS A 32 -8.82 16.77 6.02
N LEU A 33 -9.30 15.58 6.39
CA LEU A 33 -10.02 14.69 5.48
C LEU A 33 -11.14 15.48 4.79
N PRO A 34 -11.45 15.23 3.51
CA PRO A 34 -12.69 15.72 2.92
C PRO A 34 -13.84 15.31 3.83
N ALA A 35 -14.71 16.25 4.20
CA ALA A 35 -15.76 16.02 5.19
C ALA A 35 -16.69 14.84 4.79
N GLU A 36 -16.82 14.62 3.49
CA GLU A 36 -17.65 13.59 2.88
C GLU A 36 -16.81 12.39 2.42
N PRO A 37 -17.39 11.16 2.38
CA PRO A 37 -16.75 10.03 1.72
C PRO A 37 -16.33 10.42 0.30
N VAL A 38 -15.25 9.82 -0.22
CA VAL A 38 -14.92 9.97 -1.64
C VAL A 38 -16.07 9.36 -2.44
N VAL A 39 -17.01 10.19 -2.88
CA VAL A 39 -18.09 9.79 -3.77
C VAL A 39 -17.44 9.55 -5.12
N LEU A 40 -17.27 8.27 -5.47
CA LEU A 40 -16.87 7.89 -6.81
C LEU A 40 -17.94 8.45 -7.76
N PRO A 41 -17.56 9.14 -8.85
CA PRO A 41 -18.54 9.61 -9.81
C PRO A 41 -19.35 8.43 -10.33
N GLU A 42 -20.67 8.61 -10.41
CA GLU A 42 -21.56 7.62 -11.04
C GLU A 42 -20.99 7.26 -12.42
N PRO A 43 -20.84 5.96 -12.73
CA PRO A 43 -20.22 5.57 -13.98
C PRO A 43 -21.04 6.09 -15.16
N THR A 44 -20.39 6.81 -16.08
CA THR A 44 -21.01 7.24 -17.33
C THR A 44 -21.59 6.01 -18.03
N VAL A 45 -22.87 5.97 -18.39
CA VAL A 45 -23.48 4.76 -18.99
C VAL A 45 -23.52 4.88 -20.51
N THR A 46 -23.08 3.84 -21.23
CA THR A 46 -23.29 3.69 -22.69
C THR A 46 -23.95 2.34 -22.96
N ASN A 47 -25.07 2.32 -23.69
CA ASN A 47 -25.86 1.11 -23.97
C ASN A 47 -26.28 0.32 -22.71
N GLY A 48 -26.60 1.02 -21.62
CA GLY A 48 -26.98 0.38 -20.35
C GLY A 48 -25.82 -0.25 -19.59
N GLN A 49 -24.57 -0.04 -20.02
CA GLN A 49 -23.36 -0.50 -19.33
C GLN A 49 -22.52 0.70 -18.85
N PRO A 50 -22.03 0.68 -17.59
CA PRO A 50 -20.99 1.57 -17.12
C PRO A 50 -19.80 1.66 -18.11
N VAL A 51 -19.45 2.86 -18.53
CA VAL A 51 -18.19 3.21 -19.20
C VAL A 51 -17.14 3.36 -18.11
N ARG A 52 -16.39 2.29 -17.93
CA ARG A 52 -15.41 2.15 -16.83
C ARG A 52 -14.01 2.66 -17.20
N GLY A 53 -13.85 3.22 -18.40
CA GLY A 53 -12.56 3.61 -18.96
C GLY A 53 -11.77 2.44 -19.56
N ARG A 54 -10.46 2.63 -19.74
CA ARG A 54 -9.55 1.59 -20.24
C ARG A 54 -9.22 0.60 -19.13
N TYR A 55 -9.13 -0.69 -19.49
CA TYR A 55 -8.82 -1.76 -18.55
C TYR A 55 -7.36 -2.21 -18.65
N MET A 56 -6.89 -2.85 -17.59
CA MET A 56 -5.69 -3.69 -17.58
C MET A 56 -6.06 -5.17 -17.38
N HIS A 57 -5.13 -6.07 -17.69
CA HIS A 57 -5.27 -7.51 -17.44
C HIS A 57 -4.75 -7.85 -16.04
N THR A 58 -5.54 -8.55 -15.25
CA THR A 58 -5.12 -9.08 -13.94
C THR A 58 -4.57 -10.50 -14.08
N SER A 59 -3.80 -10.95 -13.09
CA SER A 59 -3.15 -12.27 -13.12
C SER A 59 -4.12 -13.44 -13.05
N ASN A 60 -5.35 -13.21 -12.60
CA ASN A 60 -6.46 -14.17 -12.64
C ASN A 60 -7.27 -14.11 -13.95
N GLY A 61 -6.78 -13.44 -15.00
CA GLY A 61 -7.40 -13.39 -16.32
C GLY A 61 -8.61 -12.46 -16.43
N LYS A 62 -8.86 -11.60 -15.44
CA LYS A 62 -9.97 -10.64 -15.45
C LYS A 62 -9.52 -9.26 -15.96
N LYS A 63 -10.50 -8.40 -16.21
CA LYS A 63 -10.29 -6.98 -16.47
C LYS A 63 -10.34 -6.21 -15.16
N TYR A 64 -9.46 -5.23 -15.01
CA TYR A 64 -9.53 -4.24 -13.94
C TYR A 64 -9.48 -2.84 -14.53
N TYR A 65 -10.18 -1.88 -13.93
CA TYR A 65 -10.35 -0.54 -14.47
C TYR A 65 -9.80 0.50 -13.48
N PRO A 66 -8.54 0.95 -13.62
CA PRO A 66 -7.93 1.85 -12.64
C PRO A 66 -8.64 3.20 -12.46
N MET A 67 -9.41 3.64 -13.46
CA MET A 67 -10.19 4.89 -13.41
C MET A 67 -11.53 4.75 -12.69
N ASP A 68 -12.01 3.50 -12.54
CA ASP A 68 -13.27 3.09 -11.90
C ASP A 68 -13.04 1.80 -11.08
N PRO A 69 -12.19 1.85 -10.03
CA PRO A 69 -11.85 0.68 -9.23
C PRO A 69 -13.03 0.29 -8.34
N ARG A 70 -13.34 -1.01 -8.30
CA ARG A 70 -14.42 -1.55 -7.47
C ARG A 70 -13.84 -2.46 -6.39
N PRO A 71 -14.23 -2.30 -5.11
CA PRO A 71 -13.71 -3.16 -4.04
C PRO A 71 -13.87 -4.65 -4.34
N SER A 72 -14.99 -5.07 -4.93
CA SER A 72 -15.25 -6.47 -5.29
C SER A 72 -14.31 -7.07 -6.35
N GLU A 73 -13.56 -6.23 -7.07
CA GLU A 73 -12.59 -6.64 -8.09
C GLU A 73 -11.14 -6.59 -7.58
N VAL A 74 -10.95 -6.12 -6.34
CA VAL A 74 -9.68 -6.14 -5.65
C VAL A 74 -9.52 -7.52 -5.00
N HIS A 75 -8.50 -8.25 -5.45
CA HIS A 75 -8.24 -9.64 -5.04
C HIS A 75 -6.83 -9.75 -4.45
N SER A 76 -6.71 -10.39 -3.28
CA SER A 76 -5.44 -10.61 -2.58
C SER A 76 -4.42 -11.32 -3.44
N GLU A 77 -4.83 -12.34 -4.20
CA GLU A 77 -3.94 -13.13 -5.05
C GLU A 77 -3.44 -12.32 -6.25
N VAL A 78 -4.26 -11.36 -6.72
CA VAL A 78 -3.88 -10.42 -7.78
C VAL A 78 -2.88 -9.41 -7.23
N ILE A 79 -3.15 -8.81 -6.08
CA ILE A 79 -2.22 -7.89 -5.41
C ILE A 79 -0.88 -8.58 -5.17
N ALA A 80 -0.87 -9.72 -4.49
CA ALA A 80 0.35 -10.45 -4.18
C ALA A 80 1.16 -10.80 -5.44
N HIS A 81 0.49 -11.25 -6.50
CA HIS A 81 1.16 -11.57 -7.75
C HIS A 81 1.77 -10.33 -8.42
N HIS A 82 0.99 -9.25 -8.56
CA HIS A 82 1.46 -8.05 -9.26
C HIS A 82 2.54 -7.31 -8.47
N LEU A 83 2.38 -7.16 -7.15
CA LEU A 83 3.40 -6.53 -6.30
C LEU A 83 4.71 -7.33 -6.28
N ALA A 84 4.64 -8.66 -6.30
CA ALA A 84 5.83 -9.50 -6.34
C ALA A 84 6.58 -9.45 -7.68
N ASN A 85 5.92 -9.02 -8.77
CA ASN A 85 6.53 -8.78 -10.07
C ASN A 85 6.88 -7.30 -10.32
N ARG A 86 6.52 -6.39 -9.40
CA ARG A 86 6.78 -4.97 -9.52
C ARG A 86 8.11 -4.63 -8.88
N CYS A 87 9.10 -4.23 -9.69
CA CYS A 87 10.37 -3.72 -9.17
C CYS A 87 10.16 -2.38 -8.48
N ARG A 88 10.71 -2.22 -7.27
CA ARG A 88 10.97 -0.90 -6.71
C ARG A 88 12.17 -0.25 -7.41
N TYR A 89 12.29 1.08 -7.26
CA TYR A 89 13.39 1.88 -7.83
C TYR A 89 13.54 1.74 -9.35
N ASN A 90 12.48 1.32 -10.05
CA ASN A 90 12.54 0.96 -11.47
C ASN A 90 13.68 -0.04 -11.79
N GLY A 91 13.99 -0.95 -10.86
CA GLY A 91 15.03 -1.98 -11.01
C GLY A 91 16.47 -1.51 -10.76
N ALA A 92 16.69 -0.28 -10.27
CA ALA A 92 18.02 0.24 -9.96
C ALA A 92 18.63 -0.34 -8.66
N THR A 93 18.46 -1.64 -8.42
CA THR A 93 18.85 -2.34 -7.19
C THR A 93 19.94 -3.38 -7.46
N GLN A 94 20.94 -3.46 -6.57
CA GLN A 94 21.99 -4.47 -6.63
C GLN A 94 22.32 -5.00 -5.23
N HIS A 95 22.29 -6.31 -5.05
CA HIS A 95 22.71 -6.91 -3.79
C HIS A 95 24.23 -6.81 -3.61
N LYS A 96 24.69 -6.31 -2.45
CA LYS A 96 26.13 -6.10 -2.16
C LYS A 96 26.99 -7.37 -2.26
N ILE A 97 26.45 -8.49 -1.80
CA ILE A 97 27.14 -9.79 -1.78
C ILE A 97 26.82 -10.63 -3.03
N TYR A 98 25.54 -10.89 -3.32
CA TYR A 98 25.11 -11.79 -4.39
C TYR A 98 24.78 -11.05 -5.69
N ARG A 99 25.74 -10.98 -6.62
CA ARG A 99 25.54 -10.30 -7.93
C ARG A 99 24.38 -10.82 -8.78
N SER A 100 23.89 -12.03 -8.52
CA SER A 100 22.71 -12.60 -9.19
C SER A 100 21.40 -11.98 -8.73
N LYS A 101 21.37 -11.32 -7.56
CA LYS A 101 20.18 -10.67 -7.02
C LYS A 101 20.12 -9.22 -7.51
N ILE A 102 19.32 -9.02 -8.56
CA ILE A 102 19.11 -7.74 -9.25
C ILE A 102 17.67 -7.21 -9.12
N PHE A 103 16.80 -7.94 -8.42
CA PHE A 103 15.38 -7.68 -8.34
C PHE A 103 14.94 -7.48 -6.89
N TYR A 104 14.22 -6.39 -6.63
CA TYR A 104 13.60 -6.11 -5.35
C TYR A 104 12.16 -5.67 -5.57
N SER A 105 11.22 -6.38 -4.94
CA SER A 105 9.78 -6.22 -5.22
C SER A 105 9.06 -5.31 -4.23
N VAL A 106 7.97 -4.71 -4.69
CA VAL A 106 7.02 -4.01 -3.81
C VAL A 106 6.42 -4.96 -2.77
N ALA A 107 6.26 -6.25 -3.10
CA ALA A 107 5.77 -7.25 -2.13
C ALA A 107 6.73 -7.43 -0.95
N GLU A 108 8.04 -7.56 -1.21
CA GLU A 108 9.03 -7.69 -0.13
C GLU A 108 9.08 -6.44 0.75
N HIS A 109 9.07 -5.25 0.14
CA HIS A 109 8.92 -3.98 0.85
C HIS A 109 7.71 -3.97 1.78
N SER A 110 6.52 -4.29 1.24
CA SER A 110 5.27 -4.30 1.99
C SER A 110 5.29 -5.26 3.18
N ILE A 111 5.92 -6.43 3.04
CA ILE A 111 6.11 -7.38 4.13
C ILE A 111 6.95 -6.75 5.24
N LEU A 112 8.08 -6.13 4.89
CA LEU A 112 8.98 -5.50 5.85
C LEU A 112 8.31 -4.31 6.56
N VAL A 113 7.52 -3.51 5.85
CA VAL A 113 6.72 -2.43 6.44
C VAL A 113 5.75 -2.98 7.49
N SER A 114 5.01 -4.04 7.15
CA SER A 114 4.09 -4.70 8.09
C SER A 114 4.79 -5.26 9.33
N ARG A 115 6.02 -5.75 9.19
CA ARG A 115 6.83 -6.28 10.29
C ARG A 115 7.38 -5.15 11.15
N TYR A 116 7.86 -4.07 10.54
CA TYR A 116 8.35 -2.91 11.28
C TYR A 116 7.27 -2.34 12.20
N ILE A 117 6.03 -2.24 11.70
CA ILE A 117 4.88 -1.80 12.48
C ILE A 117 4.62 -2.73 13.69
N GLU A 118 4.61 -4.04 13.47
CA GLU A 118 4.33 -5.02 14.53
C GLU A 118 5.47 -5.11 15.55
N GLU A 119 6.71 -5.26 15.07
CA GLU A 119 7.87 -5.66 15.86
C GLU A 119 8.64 -4.46 16.45
N VAL A 120 8.74 -3.35 15.70
CA VAL A 120 9.56 -2.19 16.08
C VAL A 120 8.71 -1.07 16.67
N LEU A 121 7.58 -0.75 16.03
CA LEU A 121 6.66 0.28 16.56
C LEU A 121 5.78 -0.27 17.68
N GLY A 122 5.63 -1.59 17.79
CA GLY A 122 4.75 -2.23 18.77
C GLY A 122 3.27 -1.90 18.53
N LYS A 123 2.88 -1.82 17.25
CA LYS A 123 1.55 -1.42 16.77
C LYS A 123 0.90 -2.49 15.89
N PRO A 124 0.75 -3.74 16.38
CA PRO A 124 0.22 -4.85 15.59
C PRO A 124 -1.16 -4.57 14.98
N GLU A 125 -1.95 -3.66 15.58
CA GLU A 125 -3.26 -3.25 15.07
C GLU A 125 -3.22 -2.58 13.68
N TYR A 126 -2.07 -2.06 13.25
CA TYR A 126 -1.87 -1.38 11.96
C TYR A 126 -1.02 -2.17 10.98
N ALA A 127 -0.60 -3.40 11.33
CA ALA A 127 0.30 -4.17 10.49
C ALA A 127 -0.35 -4.57 9.15
N LEU A 128 -1.67 -4.76 9.11
CA LEU A 128 -2.38 -5.08 7.87
C LEU A 128 -2.43 -3.87 6.92
N GLU A 129 -2.69 -2.68 7.46
CA GLU A 129 -2.57 -1.41 6.75
C GLU A 129 -1.15 -1.26 6.18
N GLY A 130 -0.12 -1.59 6.97
CA GLY A 130 1.26 -1.63 6.50
C GLY A 130 1.53 -2.62 5.36
N LEU A 131 0.95 -3.82 5.41
CA LEU A 131 1.12 -4.81 4.35
C LEU A 131 0.43 -4.39 3.03
N LEU A 132 -0.69 -3.67 3.13
CA LEU A 132 -1.54 -3.33 1.98
C LEU A 132 -1.45 -1.88 1.53
N HIS A 133 -0.56 -1.07 2.12
CA HIS A 133 -0.47 0.36 1.81
C HIS A 133 -0.18 0.64 0.33
N ASP A 134 0.77 -0.11 -0.26
CA ASP A 134 1.10 -0.08 -1.69
C ASP A 134 0.21 -1.02 -2.53
N GLY A 135 -0.88 -1.55 -1.97
CA GLY A 135 -1.76 -2.51 -2.64
C GLY A 135 -2.32 -1.99 -3.98
N SER A 136 -2.55 -0.68 -4.10
CA SER A 136 -2.99 -0.05 -5.33
C SER A 136 -1.97 -0.14 -6.48
N GLU A 137 -0.67 -0.27 -6.18
CA GLU A 137 0.40 -0.37 -7.17
C GLU A 137 0.32 -1.65 -8.03
N ALA A 138 -0.45 -2.63 -7.56
CA ALA A 138 -0.86 -3.77 -8.38
C ALA A 138 -1.62 -3.33 -9.65
N TYR A 139 -2.28 -2.18 -9.61
CA TYR A 139 -3.19 -1.69 -10.64
C TYR A 139 -2.74 -0.41 -11.35
N ASN A 140 -2.27 0.58 -10.59
CA ASN A 140 -1.81 1.86 -11.13
C ASN A 140 -0.28 1.94 -11.32
N GLY A 141 0.45 0.99 -10.74
CA GLY A 141 1.91 0.86 -10.83
C GLY A 141 2.69 1.69 -9.82
N ASP A 142 3.89 1.21 -9.47
CA ASP A 142 4.88 1.95 -8.70
C ASP A 142 5.48 3.07 -9.56
N LEU A 143 5.23 4.31 -9.18
CA LEU A 143 5.76 5.48 -9.85
C LEU A 143 6.98 5.99 -9.09
N ILE A 144 8.11 6.12 -9.79
CA ILE A 144 9.36 6.63 -9.19
C ILE A 144 9.13 7.98 -8.50
N ARG A 145 9.75 8.15 -7.31
CA ARG A 145 9.54 9.33 -6.46
C ARG A 145 9.65 10.67 -7.19
N PRO A 146 10.64 10.91 -8.09
CA PRO A 146 10.73 12.18 -8.81
C PRO A 146 9.46 12.51 -9.61
N LEU A 147 8.86 11.53 -10.30
CA LEU A 147 7.62 11.74 -11.03
C LEU A 147 6.41 11.80 -10.09
N LYS A 148 6.39 10.99 -9.03
CA LYS A 148 5.29 10.97 -8.04
C LYS A 148 5.12 12.31 -7.35
N TYR A 149 6.20 13.04 -7.08
CA TYR A 149 6.17 14.33 -6.38
C TYR A 149 6.35 15.55 -7.29
N ASP A 150 6.59 15.37 -8.60
CA ASP A 150 6.64 16.49 -9.54
C ASP A 150 5.24 17.10 -9.74
N PRO A 151 5.06 18.43 -9.62
CA PRO A 151 3.76 19.08 -9.79
C PRO A 151 3.08 18.81 -11.15
N LEU A 152 3.85 18.58 -12.22
CA LEU A 152 3.34 18.30 -13.56
C LEU A 152 2.62 16.95 -13.64
N PHE A 153 3.00 16.00 -12.78
CA PHE A 153 2.49 14.63 -12.83
C PHE A 153 1.64 14.26 -11.60
N ARG A 154 1.93 14.86 -10.43
CA ARG A 154 1.29 14.54 -9.16
C ARG A 154 -0.22 14.68 -9.20
N ALA A 155 -0.74 15.84 -9.63
CA ALA A 155 -2.17 16.16 -9.51
C ALA A 155 -3.09 15.15 -10.23
N PRO A 156 -2.89 14.80 -11.52
CA PRO A 156 -3.74 13.82 -12.19
C PRO A 156 -3.53 12.39 -11.66
N PHE A 157 -2.30 12.01 -11.28
CA PHE A 157 -2.02 10.66 -10.76
C PHE A 157 -2.62 10.44 -9.37
N GLN A 158 -2.58 11.47 -8.52
CA GLN A 158 -3.12 11.44 -7.16
C GLN A 158 -4.59 11.02 -7.13
N VAL A 159 -5.41 11.54 -8.05
CA VAL A 159 -6.83 11.19 -8.14
C VAL A 159 -7.02 9.70 -8.43
N VAL A 160 -6.15 9.11 -9.25
CA VAL A 160 -6.20 7.67 -9.57
C VAL A 160 -5.69 6.84 -8.40
N GLU A 161 -4.60 7.27 -7.76
CA GLU A 161 -4.02 6.66 -6.57
C GLU A 161 -5.05 6.57 -5.43
N GLU A 162 -5.63 7.70 -5.03
CA GLU A 162 -6.63 7.79 -3.95
C GLU A 162 -7.85 6.89 -4.21
N LYS A 163 -8.34 6.82 -5.45
CA LYS A 163 -9.47 5.93 -5.81
C LYS A 163 -9.12 4.45 -5.62
N ASN A 164 -7.92 4.04 -6.02
CA ASN A 164 -7.51 2.63 -5.95
C ASN A 164 -7.18 2.25 -4.50
N GLU A 165 -6.51 3.12 -3.75
CA GLU A 165 -6.27 2.94 -2.32
C GLU A 165 -7.59 2.81 -1.56
N TRP A 166 -8.57 3.69 -1.84
CA TRP A 166 -9.89 3.63 -1.22
C TRP A 166 -10.62 2.31 -1.53
N ALA A 167 -10.60 1.86 -2.79
CA ALA A 167 -11.21 0.59 -3.16
C ALA A 167 -10.55 -0.61 -2.45
N GLY A 168 -9.22 -0.59 -2.28
CA GLY A 168 -8.47 -1.57 -1.50
C GLY A 168 -8.82 -1.50 0.00
N ALA A 169 -8.88 -0.30 0.56
CA ALA A 169 -9.25 -0.09 1.96
C ALA A 169 -10.65 -0.64 2.26
N LEU A 170 -11.64 -0.37 1.41
CA LEU A 170 -12.97 -0.96 1.54
C LEU A 170 -12.95 -2.49 1.41
N ARG A 171 -12.18 -3.04 0.46
CA ARG A 171 -12.12 -4.50 0.24
C ARG A 171 -11.58 -5.27 1.45
N PHE A 172 -10.55 -4.72 2.09
CA PHE A 172 -9.87 -5.36 3.21
C PHE A 172 -10.25 -4.76 4.58
N ASN A 173 -11.27 -3.89 4.61
CA ASN A 173 -11.73 -3.15 5.79
C ASN A 173 -10.59 -2.43 6.53
N LEU A 174 -9.71 -1.73 5.80
CA LEU A 174 -8.55 -1.03 6.36
C LEU A 174 -8.94 0.30 6.99
N VAL A 175 -8.15 0.77 7.95
CA VAL A 175 -8.22 2.18 8.39
C VAL A 175 -7.73 3.07 7.25
N TYR A 176 -8.59 3.98 6.77
CA TYR A 176 -8.24 4.94 5.73
C TYR A 176 -8.74 6.38 6.04
N PRO A 177 -7.90 7.41 5.82
CA PRO A 177 -6.50 7.34 5.39
C PRO A 177 -5.60 6.58 6.34
N TYR A 178 -4.51 6.05 5.80
CA TYR A 178 -3.62 5.17 6.55
C TYR A 178 -3.07 5.87 7.80
N PRO A 179 -2.91 5.13 8.91
CA PRO A 179 -2.35 5.69 10.14
C PRO A 179 -0.89 6.08 9.93
N LYS A 180 -0.41 7.08 10.68
CA LYS A 180 0.95 7.63 10.55
C LYS A 180 2.06 6.58 10.69
N GLU A 181 1.78 5.51 11.44
CA GLU A 181 2.66 4.36 11.62
C GLU A 181 3.05 3.71 10.28
N VAL A 182 2.14 3.70 9.28
CA VAL A 182 2.43 3.22 7.93
C VAL A 182 3.50 4.08 7.29
N LYS A 183 3.39 5.41 7.34
CA LYS A 183 4.37 6.30 6.73
C LYS A 183 5.73 6.24 7.42
N ILE A 184 5.74 6.13 8.76
CA ILE A 184 6.97 5.96 9.55
C ILE A 184 7.69 4.67 9.16
N ALA A 185 6.93 3.58 8.98
CA ALA A 185 7.48 2.28 8.61
C ALA A 185 7.97 2.24 7.15
N ASP A 186 7.19 2.78 6.21
CA ASP A 186 7.57 2.92 4.80
C ASP A 186 8.91 3.65 4.63
N GLU A 187 9.08 4.81 5.26
CA GLU A 187 10.33 5.58 5.19
C GLU A 187 11.49 4.84 5.87
N ALA A 188 11.26 4.20 7.03
CA ALA A 188 12.31 3.44 7.73
C ALA A 188 12.80 2.22 6.94
N VAL A 189 11.90 1.50 6.26
CA VAL A 189 12.24 0.39 5.38
C VAL A 189 12.93 0.90 4.12
N THR A 190 12.43 1.98 3.51
CA THR A 190 13.06 2.66 2.36
C THR A 190 14.50 3.09 2.67
N ALA A 191 14.77 3.60 3.88
CA ALA A 191 16.12 3.94 4.31
C ALA A 191 17.04 2.70 4.34
N ALA A 192 16.57 1.59 4.92
CA ALA A 192 17.32 0.33 4.94
C ALA A 192 17.57 -0.22 3.52
N GLU A 193 16.59 -0.11 2.64
CA GLU A 193 16.71 -0.50 1.23
C GLU A 193 17.81 0.29 0.51
N ILE A 194 17.80 1.62 0.67
CA ILE A 194 18.76 2.51 0.03
C ILE A 194 20.17 2.25 0.55
N GLU A 195 20.32 2.04 1.85
CA GLU A 195 21.61 1.68 2.44
C GLU A 195 22.16 0.36 1.93
N GLN A 196 21.31 -0.64 1.68
CA GLN A 196 21.73 -2.01 1.39
C GLN A 196 21.80 -2.35 -0.10
N MET A 197 20.98 -1.73 -0.96
CA MET A 197 20.79 -2.17 -2.35
C MET A 197 21.08 -1.11 -3.41
N ILE A 198 21.10 0.18 -3.05
CA ILE A 198 21.32 1.26 -4.01
C ILE A 198 22.80 1.60 -4.07
N ILE A 199 23.39 1.43 -5.25
CA ILE A 199 24.79 1.79 -5.50
C ILE A 199 24.86 3.29 -5.75
N LYS A 200 25.76 3.95 -5.03
CA LYS A 200 26.04 5.38 -5.14
C LYS A 200 27.41 5.56 -5.78
N ASP A 201 27.49 6.32 -6.88
CA ASP A 201 28.77 6.67 -7.49
C ASP A 201 29.54 7.58 -6.52
N PRO A 202 30.79 7.23 -6.13
CA PRO A 202 31.58 8.04 -5.21
C PRO A 202 31.97 9.42 -5.76
N ASN A 203 31.83 9.65 -7.07
CA ASN A 203 32.10 10.94 -7.71
C ASN A 203 30.89 11.89 -7.71
N GLU A 204 29.72 11.42 -7.26
CA GLU A 204 28.49 12.21 -7.19
C GLU A 204 28.17 12.64 -5.75
N ASP A 205 27.50 13.79 -5.62
CA ASP A 205 26.98 14.27 -4.34
C ASP A 205 25.56 13.73 -4.11
N TRP A 206 25.44 12.77 -3.20
CA TRP A 206 24.18 12.15 -2.80
C TRP A 206 23.52 12.80 -1.58
N THR A 207 24.08 13.90 -1.06
CA THR A 207 23.56 14.56 0.14
C THR A 207 22.49 15.60 -0.17
N ASN A 208 22.51 16.16 -1.38
CA ASN A 208 21.53 17.14 -1.85
C ASN A 208 20.29 16.47 -2.43
N GLY A 209 19.10 16.98 -2.08
CA GLY A 209 17.83 16.52 -2.64
C GLY A 209 17.44 15.10 -2.21
N LYS A 210 17.74 14.72 -0.95
CA LYS A 210 17.38 13.39 -0.42
C LYS A 210 15.91 13.09 -0.72
N PRO A 211 15.61 11.96 -1.38
CA PRO A 211 14.25 11.66 -1.78
C PRO A 211 13.38 11.18 -0.60
N HIS A 212 13.96 10.87 0.55
CA HIS A 212 13.33 10.14 1.67
C HIS A 212 13.88 10.62 3.02
N ASP A 213 13.15 10.35 4.11
CA ASP A 213 13.58 10.57 5.49
C ASP A 213 14.40 9.36 5.97
N ASP A 214 15.67 9.58 6.31
CA ASP A 214 16.60 8.57 6.80
C ASP A 214 16.89 8.67 8.31
N SER A 215 16.04 9.39 9.07
CA SER A 215 16.17 9.51 10.52
C SER A 215 15.95 8.19 11.28
N ARG A 216 15.30 7.21 10.62
CA ARG A 216 15.11 5.86 11.11
C ARG A 216 15.50 4.88 10.02
N VAL A 217 16.16 3.80 10.42
CA VAL A 217 16.52 2.71 9.53
C VAL A 217 15.93 1.43 10.10
N ALA A 218 15.20 0.68 9.27
CA ALA A 218 14.64 -0.59 9.68
C ALA A 218 15.76 -1.62 9.98
N PRO A 219 15.68 -2.37 11.10
CA PRO A 219 16.73 -3.31 11.50
C PRO A 219 16.61 -4.65 10.75
N TYR A 220 16.36 -4.61 9.44
CA TYR A 220 16.15 -5.79 8.60
C TYR A 220 17.25 -5.92 7.55
N GLU A 221 17.67 -7.16 7.29
CA GLU A 221 18.49 -7.48 6.12
C GLU A 221 17.59 -7.70 4.92
N ILE A 222 17.78 -6.91 3.86
CA ILE A 222 16.98 -7.01 2.64
C ILE A 222 17.41 -8.23 1.83
N GLN A 223 16.47 -9.13 1.55
CA GLN A 223 16.78 -10.44 0.98
C GLN A 223 16.80 -10.42 -0.54
N MET A 224 16.05 -9.52 -1.20
CA MET A 224 15.88 -9.49 -2.66
C MET A 224 15.36 -10.84 -3.16
N LEU A 225 14.15 -11.18 -2.72
CA LEU A 225 13.44 -12.40 -3.08
C LEU A 225 13.03 -12.38 -4.56
N ASP A 226 13.13 -13.53 -5.22
CA ASP A 226 12.53 -13.71 -6.55
C ASP A 226 11.00 -13.56 -6.48
N PRO A 227 10.33 -13.23 -7.61
CA PRO A 227 8.89 -12.94 -7.61
C PRO A 227 8.02 -14.03 -6.99
N TYR A 228 8.31 -15.32 -7.24
CA TYR A 228 7.47 -16.39 -6.70
C TYR A 228 7.59 -16.53 -5.16
N PRO A 229 8.80 -16.64 -4.57
CA PRO A 229 8.98 -16.59 -3.12
C PRO A 229 8.39 -15.32 -2.47
N ALA A 230 8.56 -14.14 -3.08
CA ALA A 230 8.01 -12.89 -2.56
C ALA A 230 6.47 -12.92 -2.51
N LYS A 231 5.83 -13.44 -3.57
CA LYS A 231 4.37 -13.63 -3.62
C LYS A 231 3.88 -14.54 -2.49
N GLU A 232 4.51 -15.71 -2.32
CA GLU A 232 4.10 -16.67 -1.29
C GLU A 232 4.30 -16.08 0.11
N ALA A 233 5.43 -15.43 0.38
CA ALA A 233 5.70 -14.77 1.65
C ALA A 233 4.67 -13.65 1.95
N PHE A 234 4.26 -12.89 0.93
CA PHE A 234 3.23 -11.86 1.05
C PHE A 234 1.87 -12.47 1.44
N LEU A 235 1.45 -13.54 0.76
CA LEU A 235 0.19 -14.22 1.05
C LEU A 235 0.18 -14.86 2.44
N MET A 236 1.30 -15.47 2.86
CA MET A 236 1.46 -16.00 4.21
C MET A 236 1.33 -14.90 5.27
N ARG A 237 2.01 -13.77 5.06
CA ARG A 237 1.92 -12.61 5.97
C ARG A 237 0.52 -12.02 5.99
N LEU A 238 -0.15 -11.94 4.84
CA LEU A 238 -1.53 -11.49 4.75
C LEU A 238 -2.44 -12.39 5.60
N GLU A 239 -2.40 -13.71 5.37
CA GLU A 239 -3.21 -14.67 6.11
C GLU A 239 -2.97 -14.59 7.64
N GLU A 240 -1.70 -14.47 8.05
CA GLU A 240 -1.33 -14.28 9.45
C GLU A 240 -2.02 -13.04 10.06
N LEU A 241 -1.92 -11.90 9.38
CA LEU A 241 -2.49 -10.64 9.85
C LEU A 241 -4.02 -10.66 9.84
N LEU A 242 -4.64 -11.30 8.84
CA LEU A 242 -6.09 -11.48 8.80
C LEU A 242 -6.60 -12.32 9.98
N ARG A 243 -5.90 -13.40 10.33
CA ARG A 243 -6.27 -14.26 11.48
C ARG A 243 -6.12 -13.54 12.82
N LYS A 244 -5.11 -12.66 12.95
CA LYS A 244 -4.89 -11.86 14.17
C LYS A 244 -5.92 -10.73 14.33
N ARG A 245 -6.63 -10.35 13.26
CA ARG A 245 -7.54 -9.20 13.25
C ARG A 245 -8.87 -9.50 13.93
N SER A 246 -8.85 -9.62 15.26
CA SER A 246 -10.03 -9.88 16.09
C SER A 246 -10.91 -8.65 16.37
N LYS A 247 -10.42 -7.43 16.14
CA LYS A 247 -11.07 -6.17 16.56
C LYS A 247 -11.84 -5.40 15.49
N TYR A 248 -11.85 -5.82 14.23
CA TYR A 248 -12.44 -5.07 13.11
C TYR A 248 -13.10 -5.99 12.06
N ALA A 249 -13.82 -7.01 12.52
CA ALA A 249 -14.41 -8.03 11.65
C ALA A 249 -15.40 -7.43 10.63
N PHE A 250 -15.00 -7.40 9.36
CA PHE A 250 -15.67 -8.11 8.27
C PHE A 250 -14.75 -8.06 7.04
N ILE A 251 -13.95 -9.10 6.83
CA ILE A 251 -13.44 -9.40 5.49
C ILE A 251 -14.34 -10.52 4.99
N PRO A 252 -15.15 -10.30 3.92
CA PRO A 252 -15.93 -11.37 3.35
C PRO A 252 -14.99 -12.52 3.00
N SER A 253 -15.24 -13.69 3.60
CA SER A 253 -14.57 -14.94 3.26
C SER A 253 -14.76 -15.22 1.77
N PHE A 254 -13.67 -15.66 1.14
CA PHE A 254 -13.43 -15.94 -0.27
C PHE A 254 -14.62 -16.50 -1.07
#